data_AF-A0A8V1AGQ9-F1
#
_entry.id   AF-A0A8V1AGQ9-F1
#
_cell.length_a   1.000
_cell.length_b   1.000
_cell.length_c   1.000
_cell.angle_alpha   90.00
_cell.angle_beta   90.00
_cell.angle_gamma   90.00
#
_symmetry.space_group_name_H-M   'P 1'
#
loop_
_entity.id
_entity.type
_entity.pdbx_description
1 polymer ?
#
loop_
_entity_poly.entity_id
_entity_poly.type
_entity_poly.pdbx_seq_one_letter_code
_entity_poly.pdbx_strand_id
1 'polypeptide(L)'
;MVQFRSSQPCQLPGSAADEQPQHCSALYNSPIVQPGAAARAVPRTKGDRDPAPRVPEPCAAFAHPAPIPLQPKAEAEAIEKELLEDYRFGRQQLIEMWGHACAVAVTKAFPLPSLPRKQPTVLVVCGPAQNGAIGLVCARHLRVFDYEPTIFYPKRSLDPLYRDFTTQCEKMDIPFLSYLPTEVQLINDAYNAVVDAVLGAEAELGEGRGPCAGILATLKHVRIPIVSLDVPSGWDVEAGSSGGISPDVLVSLMAPKQCARRFLGRQHFVAGRFVPYDVQKKFELNPPDYPGTECVVALRAPQ
;
A
#
# COMPACT_ATOMS: atom_id res chain seq x y z
N MET A 1 33.91 -12.15 -39.14
CA MET A 1 34.59 -13.30 -38.52
C MET A 1 34.56 -13.08 -37.02
N VAL A 2 33.49 -13.54 -36.36
CA VAL A 2 33.22 -13.34 -34.93
C VAL A 2 32.89 -14.71 -34.38
N GLN A 3 33.71 -15.20 -33.46
CA GLN A 3 33.66 -16.57 -32.94
C GLN A 3 32.49 -16.76 -31.98
N PHE A 4 31.63 -17.74 -32.28
CA PHE A 4 30.75 -18.40 -31.32
C PHE A 4 31.57 -19.34 -30.43
N ARG A 5 31.35 -19.32 -29.11
CA ARG A 5 31.76 -20.42 -28.22
C ARG A 5 30.52 -21.02 -27.56
N SER A 6 30.36 -22.31 -27.81
CA SER A 6 29.35 -23.20 -27.26
C SER A 6 29.77 -23.78 -25.89
N SER A 7 28.75 -23.98 -25.06
CA SER A 7 28.56 -24.89 -23.93
C SER A 7 29.57 -26.02 -23.67
N GLN A 8 29.88 -26.26 -22.38
CA GLN A 8 29.43 -27.44 -21.59
C GLN A 8 30.00 -27.46 -20.13
N PRO A 9 29.49 -28.33 -19.22
CA PRO A 9 29.22 -28.03 -17.80
C PRO A 9 30.29 -28.56 -16.82
N CYS A 10 30.27 -28.05 -15.57
CA CYS A 10 31.03 -28.64 -14.47
C CYS A 10 30.10 -29.34 -13.46
N GLN A 11 30.53 -30.56 -13.12
CA GLN A 11 29.85 -31.59 -12.35
C GLN A 11 29.94 -31.36 -10.84
N LEU A 12 28.92 -31.82 -10.13
CA LEU A 12 28.93 -32.10 -8.69
C LEU A 12 29.70 -33.40 -8.41
N PRO A 13 30.40 -33.54 -7.28
CA PRO A 13 30.66 -34.83 -6.69
C PRO A 13 29.55 -35.19 -5.68
N GLY A 14 28.95 -36.36 -5.87
CA GLY A 14 28.12 -37.04 -4.87
C GLY A 14 28.83 -38.26 -4.31
N SER A 15 28.48 -38.66 -3.08
CA SER A 15 27.90 -39.98 -2.74
C SER A 15 27.78 -40.08 -1.21
N ALA A 16 26.57 -40.31 -0.70
CA ALA A 16 26.12 -41.55 -0.02
C ALA A 16 26.46 -41.52 1.49
N ALA A 17 25.58 -41.86 2.44
CA ALA A 17 24.52 -42.87 2.51
C ALA A 17 23.51 -42.40 3.61
N ASP A 18 22.20 -42.52 3.43
CA ASP A 18 21.38 -43.64 3.91
C ASP A 18 20.86 -43.41 5.35
N GLU A 19 19.58 -43.02 5.49
CA GLU A 19 18.66 -43.51 6.53
C GLU A 19 17.23 -42.98 6.31
N GLN A 20 16.28 -43.91 6.28
CA GLN A 20 14.83 -43.72 6.13
C GLN A 20 14.13 -43.36 7.47
N PRO A 21 12.85 -42.94 7.46
CA PRO A 21 12.29 -42.05 8.46
C PRO A 21 11.75 -42.79 9.69
N GLN A 22 12.05 -42.26 10.88
CA GLN A 22 11.38 -42.67 12.11
C GLN A 22 10.09 -41.87 12.31
N HIS A 23 8.99 -42.60 12.21
CA HIS A 23 7.69 -42.31 12.82
C HIS A 23 7.87 -41.86 14.27
N CYS A 24 7.32 -40.70 14.64
CA CYS A 24 7.05 -40.39 16.04
C CYS A 24 5.65 -39.76 16.15
N SER A 25 4.68 -40.63 16.39
CA SER A 25 3.33 -40.32 16.84
C SER A 25 3.38 -39.83 18.29
N ALA A 26 3.02 -38.57 18.54
CA ALA A 26 2.68 -38.09 19.87
C ALA A 26 1.19 -37.72 19.89
N LEU A 27 0.37 -38.72 20.24
CA LEU A 27 -0.98 -38.55 20.80
C LEU A 27 -0.81 -38.32 22.30
N TYR A 28 -1.46 -37.31 22.88
CA TYR A 28 -1.95 -37.25 24.28
C TYR A 28 -2.73 -35.92 24.40
N ASN A 29 -4.06 -35.91 24.28
CA ASN A 29 -5.09 -36.26 25.28
C ASN A 29 -5.83 -34.98 25.72
N SER A 30 -6.90 -34.67 25.01
CA SER A 30 -7.95 -33.76 25.47
C SER A 30 -8.99 -34.55 26.29
N PRO A 31 -9.39 -34.11 27.49
CA PRO A 31 -10.39 -34.83 28.25
C PRO A 31 -11.79 -34.64 27.63
N ILE A 32 -12.42 -35.79 27.36
CA ILE A 32 -13.80 -35.95 26.94
C ILE A 32 -14.73 -35.55 28.09
N VAL A 33 -15.60 -34.58 27.87
CA VAL A 33 -16.70 -34.24 28.77
C VAL A 33 -17.83 -35.26 28.59
N GLN A 34 -18.12 -36.04 29.63
CA GLN A 34 -19.29 -36.93 29.68
C GLN A 34 -20.56 -36.13 30.05
N PRO A 35 -21.74 -36.47 29.50
CA PRO A 35 -23.00 -35.88 29.90
C PRO A 35 -23.64 -36.70 31.02
N GLY A 36 -23.94 -36.07 32.16
CA GLY A 36 -24.75 -36.70 33.19
C GLY A 36 -24.96 -35.86 34.43
N ALA A 37 -26.15 -35.25 34.56
CA ALA A 37 -26.91 -35.20 35.81
C ALA A 37 -28.31 -34.62 35.54
N ALA A 38 -29.33 -35.40 35.88
CA ALA A 38 -30.74 -35.09 35.76
C ALA A 38 -31.14 -33.93 36.70
N ALA A 39 -31.86 -32.94 36.16
CA ALA A 39 -32.49 -31.89 36.95
C ALA A 39 -33.80 -32.41 37.57
N ARG A 40 -33.87 -32.37 38.90
CA ARG A 40 -35.07 -32.66 39.71
C ARG A 40 -36.14 -31.60 39.44
N ALA A 41 -37.34 -32.04 39.06
CA ALA A 41 -38.50 -31.17 38.90
C ALA A 41 -39.06 -30.72 40.26
N VAL A 42 -39.27 -29.42 40.43
CA VAL A 42 -40.00 -28.81 41.56
C VAL A 42 -41.45 -28.54 41.09
N PRO A 43 -42.50 -28.86 41.88
CA PRO A 43 -43.88 -28.67 41.45
C PRO A 43 -44.27 -27.19 41.47
N ARG A 44 -44.83 -26.70 40.36
CA ARG A 44 -45.40 -25.35 40.23
C ARG A 44 -46.76 -25.28 40.92
N THR A 45 -46.90 -24.39 41.89
CA THR A 45 -48.19 -23.95 42.43
C THR A 45 -48.83 -22.93 41.49
N LYS A 46 -50.16 -23.01 41.35
CA LYS A 46 -50.98 -22.10 40.55
C LYS A 46 -50.94 -20.68 41.11
N GLY A 47 -50.59 -19.71 40.27
CA GLY A 47 -50.94 -18.30 40.47
C GLY A 47 -49.74 -17.40 40.60
N ASP A 48 -49.09 -17.10 39.48
CA ASP A 48 -48.44 -15.80 39.25
C ASP A 48 -48.38 -15.57 37.74
N ARG A 49 -48.86 -14.39 37.29
CA ARG A 49 -48.81 -13.98 35.89
C ARG A 49 -47.45 -13.34 35.66
N ASP A 50 -46.60 -13.96 34.85
CA ASP A 50 -45.37 -13.35 34.38
C ASP A 50 -45.70 -12.10 33.52
N PRO A 51 -45.06 -10.94 33.75
CA PRO A 51 -45.18 -9.81 32.85
C PRO A 51 -44.50 -10.13 31.52
N ALA A 52 -45.13 -9.73 30.41
CA ALA A 52 -44.64 -9.97 29.05
C ALA A 52 -43.17 -9.51 28.89
N PRO A 53 -42.33 -10.25 28.14
CA PRO A 53 -40.95 -9.86 27.92
C PRO A 53 -40.92 -8.54 27.13
N ARG A 54 -40.27 -7.52 27.71
CA ARG A 54 -39.95 -6.28 26.99
C ARG A 54 -38.97 -6.63 25.88
N VAL A 55 -39.39 -6.43 24.63
CA VAL A 55 -38.49 -6.46 23.47
C VAL A 55 -37.43 -5.38 23.70
N PRO A 56 -36.13 -5.70 23.73
CA PRO A 56 -35.12 -4.66 23.81
C PRO A 56 -35.18 -3.82 22.52
N GLU A 57 -35.37 -2.51 22.67
CA GLU A 57 -35.20 -1.57 21.55
C GLU A 57 -33.77 -1.71 20.99
N PRO A 58 -33.58 -1.66 19.66
CA PRO A 58 -32.25 -1.64 19.09
C PRO A 58 -31.61 -0.27 19.34
N CYS A 59 -31.06 -0.07 20.54
CA CYS A 59 -30.19 1.05 20.82
C CYS A 59 -28.76 0.69 20.40
N ALA A 60 -28.54 0.67 19.09
CA ALA A 60 -27.23 0.82 18.49
C ALA A 60 -27.39 1.89 17.42
N ALA A 61 -27.41 3.15 17.86
CA ALA A 61 -27.01 4.23 16.96
C ALA A 61 -25.61 3.84 16.46
N PHE A 62 -25.51 3.50 15.17
CA PHE A 62 -24.23 3.34 14.52
C PHE A 62 -23.52 4.68 14.67
N ALA A 63 -22.63 4.78 15.66
CA ALA A 63 -21.77 5.94 15.82
C ALA A 63 -21.08 6.13 14.47
N HIS A 64 -21.24 7.31 13.88
CA HIS A 64 -20.46 7.66 12.70
C HIS A 64 -18.99 7.45 13.06
N PRO A 65 -18.21 6.70 12.26
CA PRO A 65 -16.80 6.52 12.55
C PRO A 65 -16.17 7.91 12.67
N ALA A 66 -15.43 8.14 13.75
CA ALA A 66 -14.72 9.39 13.96
C ALA A 66 -13.83 9.69 12.74
N PRO A 67 -13.69 10.97 12.35
CA PRO A 67 -12.83 11.32 11.23
C PRO A 67 -11.41 10.85 11.51
N ILE A 68 -10.78 10.23 10.51
CA ILE A 68 -9.41 9.70 10.64
C ILE A 68 -8.48 10.87 10.91
N PRO A 69 -7.68 10.81 11.99
CA PRO A 69 -6.71 11.85 12.31
C PRO A 69 -5.74 12.09 11.17
N LEU A 70 -5.52 13.37 10.87
CA LEU A 70 -4.51 13.78 9.91
C LEU A 70 -3.18 13.96 10.63
N GLN A 71 -2.12 13.42 10.06
CA GLN A 71 -0.81 13.36 10.69
C GLN A 71 0.12 14.48 10.23
N PRO A 72 0.78 15.18 11.16
CA PRO A 72 1.92 16.03 10.84
C PRO A 72 3.11 15.21 10.34
N LYS A 73 3.99 15.83 9.54
CA LYS A 73 5.24 15.25 9.03
C LYS A 73 6.10 14.65 10.15
N ALA A 74 6.30 15.42 11.23
CA ALA A 74 7.11 14.99 12.37
C ALA A 74 6.56 13.73 13.07
N GLU A 75 5.24 13.56 13.10
CA GLU A 75 4.61 12.38 13.68
C GLU A 75 4.79 11.15 12.77
N ALA A 76 4.62 11.32 11.46
CA ALA A 76 4.87 10.26 10.48
C ALA A 76 6.33 9.77 10.53
N GLU A 77 7.29 10.69 10.65
CA GLU A 77 8.72 10.37 10.83
C GLU A 77 8.99 9.64 12.16
N ALA A 78 8.33 10.06 13.25
CA ALA A 78 8.46 9.41 14.55
C ALA A 78 7.92 7.97 14.53
N ILE A 79 6.80 7.73 13.84
CA ILE A 79 6.23 6.39 13.68
C ILE A 79 7.17 5.49 12.87
N GLU A 80 7.67 5.96 11.72
CA GLU A 80 8.61 5.18 10.92
C GLU A 80 9.88 4.85 11.74
N LYS A 81 10.41 5.83 12.48
CA LYS A 81 11.56 5.62 13.34
C LYS A 81 11.30 4.54 14.39
N GLU A 82 10.17 4.57 15.07
CA GLU A 82 9.80 3.56 16.07
C GLU A 82 9.63 2.17 15.44
N LEU A 83 9.03 2.07 14.24
CA LEU A 83 8.92 0.81 13.51
C LEU A 83 10.30 0.22 13.17
N LEU A 84 11.26 1.06 12.77
CA LEU A 84 12.62 0.63 12.42
C LEU A 84 13.47 0.29 13.66
N GLU A 85 13.43 1.13 14.69
CA GLU A 85 14.32 1.05 15.85
C GLU A 85 13.80 0.10 16.93
N ASP A 86 12.52 0.24 17.32
CA ASP A 86 11.95 -0.48 18.46
C ASP A 86 11.31 -1.80 18.02
N TYR A 87 10.52 -1.77 16.94
CA TYR A 87 9.84 -2.94 16.39
C TYR A 87 10.68 -3.75 15.40
N ARG A 88 11.87 -3.24 15.04
CA ARG A 88 12.86 -3.93 14.20
C ARG A 88 12.34 -4.34 12.81
N PHE A 89 11.38 -3.59 12.26
CA PHE A 89 11.06 -3.73 10.84
C PHE A 89 12.28 -3.37 9.99
N GLY A 90 12.50 -4.11 8.91
CA GLY A 90 13.51 -3.72 7.93
C GLY A 90 13.04 -2.57 7.06
N ARG A 91 13.90 -1.60 6.72
CA ARG A 91 13.54 -0.52 5.76
C ARG A 91 13.03 -1.09 4.43
N GLN A 92 13.68 -2.13 3.92
CA GLN A 92 13.26 -2.82 2.71
C GLN A 92 11.85 -3.43 2.87
N GLN A 93 11.55 -3.99 4.04
CA GLN A 93 10.25 -4.59 4.35
C GLN A 93 9.15 -3.53 4.38
N LEU A 94 9.40 -2.36 5.00
CA LEU A 94 8.42 -1.26 5.03
C LEU A 94 8.11 -0.77 3.61
N ILE A 95 9.14 -0.50 2.80
CA ILE A 95 8.98 -0.05 1.41
C ILE A 95 8.25 -1.10 0.57
N GLU A 96 8.55 -2.39 0.77
CA GLU A 96 7.86 -3.49 0.09
C GLU A 96 6.35 -3.51 0.42
N MET A 97 6.00 -3.39 1.71
CA MET A 97 4.60 -3.38 2.15
C MET A 97 3.85 -2.15 1.65
N TRP A 98 4.47 -0.96 1.68
CA TRP A 98 3.87 0.26 1.14
C TRP A 98 3.66 0.18 -0.36
N GLY A 99 4.69 -0.21 -1.13
CA GLY A 99 4.59 -0.28 -2.58
C GLY A 99 3.60 -1.34 -3.06
N HIS A 100 3.54 -2.50 -2.38
CA HIS A 100 2.51 -3.50 -2.64
C HIS A 100 1.11 -2.94 -2.40
N ALA A 101 0.88 -2.30 -1.25
CA ALA A 101 -0.41 -1.72 -0.93
C ALA A 101 -0.79 -0.59 -1.91
N CYS A 102 0.17 0.23 -2.36
CA CYS A 102 -0.04 1.21 -3.43
C CYS A 102 -0.50 0.57 -4.73
N ALA A 103 0.12 -0.53 -5.15
CA ALA A 103 -0.31 -1.25 -6.34
C ALA A 103 -1.74 -1.78 -6.18
N VAL A 104 -2.09 -2.35 -5.01
CA VAL A 104 -3.46 -2.78 -4.70
C VAL A 104 -4.45 -1.61 -4.79
N ALA A 105 -4.11 -0.44 -4.23
CA ALA A 105 -4.96 0.75 -4.34
C ALA A 105 -5.15 1.20 -5.80
N VAL A 106 -4.09 1.21 -6.61
CA VAL A 106 -4.17 1.50 -8.05
C VAL A 106 -5.11 0.52 -8.75
N THR A 107 -5.00 -0.78 -8.48
CA THR A 107 -5.88 -1.79 -9.12
C THR A 107 -7.35 -1.66 -8.72
N LYS A 108 -7.63 -1.25 -7.46
CA LYS A 108 -9.00 -0.97 -7.01
C LYS A 108 -9.57 0.29 -7.63
N ALA A 109 -8.73 1.31 -7.83
CA ALA A 109 -9.12 2.57 -8.45
C ALA A 109 -9.31 2.45 -9.98
N PHE A 110 -8.58 1.54 -10.62
CA PHE A 110 -8.61 1.32 -12.07
C PHE A 110 -8.61 -0.18 -12.42
N PRO A 111 -9.67 -0.94 -12.09
CA PRO A 111 -9.75 -2.36 -12.42
C PRO A 111 -9.55 -2.62 -13.92
N LEU A 112 -8.80 -3.66 -14.28
CA LEU A 112 -8.50 -4.00 -15.70
C LEU A 112 -9.74 -3.96 -16.63
N PRO A 113 -10.90 -4.53 -16.28
CA PRO A 113 -12.08 -4.52 -17.16
C PRO A 113 -12.70 -3.13 -17.35
N SER A 114 -12.36 -2.17 -16.49
CA SER A 114 -12.89 -0.80 -16.50
C SER A 114 -11.94 0.20 -17.17
N LEU A 115 -10.76 -0.25 -17.61
CA LEU A 115 -9.80 0.64 -18.26
C LEU A 115 -10.34 1.14 -19.61
N PRO A 116 -10.20 2.44 -19.92
CA PRO A 116 -10.63 2.97 -21.22
C PRO A 116 -9.90 2.37 -22.40
N ARG A 117 -8.61 2.02 -22.23
CA ARG A 117 -7.78 1.42 -23.28
C ARG A 117 -7.71 -0.09 -23.11
N LYS A 118 -7.60 -0.79 -24.23
CA LYS A 118 -7.44 -2.25 -24.26
C LYS A 118 -6.17 -2.73 -23.56
N GLN A 119 -5.07 -2.01 -23.73
CA GLN A 119 -3.81 -2.31 -23.05
C GLN A 119 -3.80 -1.63 -21.67
N PRO A 120 -3.42 -2.32 -20.58
CA PRO A 120 -3.46 -1.79 -19.22
C PRO A 120 -2.20 -0.99 -18.87
N THR A 121 -1.85 -0.03 -19.73
CA THR A 121 -0.62 0.77 -19.60
C THR A 121 -0.69 1.77 -18.46
N VAL A 122 0.37 1.82 -17.63
CA VAL A 122 0.50 2.75 -16.50
C VAL A 122 1.89 3.37 -16.50
N LEU A 123 1.97 4.70 -16.43
CA LEU A 123 3.26 5.40 -16.27
C LEU A 123 3.56 5.59 -14.79
N VAL A 124 4.66 5.05 -14.28
CA VAL A 124 5.11 5.25 -12.90
C VAL A 124 6.29 6.21 -12.88
N VAL A 125 6.11 7.37 -12.24
CA VAL A 125 7.13 8.42 -12.21
C VAL A 125 7.78 8.46 -10.84
N CYS A 126 9.06 8.08 -10.77
CA CYS A 126 9.78 7.88 -9.51
C CYS A 126 10.76 9.02 -9.21
N GLY A 127 10.78 9.46 -7.95
CA GLY A 127 11.77 10.37 -7.39
C GLY A 127 13.02 9.68 -6.84
N PRO A 128 14.07 10.44 -6.48
CA PRO A 128 15.32 9.89 -5.98
C PRO A 128 15.24 9.33 -4.54
N ALA A 129 14.18 9.65 -3.80
CA ALA A 129 14.02 9.34 -2.38
C ALA A 129 13.13 8.11 -2.14
N GLN A 130 12.68 7.93 -0.89
CA GLN A 130 11.90 6.77 -0.44
C GLN A 130 10.60 6.62 -1.23
N ASN A 131 9.89 7.72 -1.54
CA ASN A 131 8.66 7.64 -2.32
C ASN A 131 8.90 7.06 -3.72
N GLY A 132 10.03 7.36 -4.34
CA GLY A 132 10.41 6.75 -5.62
C GLY A 132 10.70 5.26 -5.51
N ALA A 133 11.29 4.80 -4.41
CA ALA A 133 11.47 3.37 -4.13
C ALA A 133 10.13 2.65 -3.92
N ILE A 134 9.17 3.29 -3.23
CA ILE A 134 7.79 2.81 -3.12
C ILE A 134 7.14 2.73 -4.52
N GLY A 135 7.38 3.72 -5.38
CA GLY A 135 6.97 3.71 -6.78
C GLY A 135 7.54 2.54 -7.58
N LEU A 136 8.83 2.21 -7.41
CA LEU A 136 9.45 1.04 -8.05
C LEU A 136 8.79 -0.27 -7.61
N VAL A 137 8.57 -0.45 -6.31
CA VAL A 137 7.84 -1.61 -5.78
C VAL A 137 6.41 -1.65 -6.33
N CYS A 138 5.71 -0.51 -6.35
CA CYS A 138 4.38 -0.39 -6.91
C CYS A 138 4.35 -0.83 -8.38
N ALA A 139 5.27 -0.35 -9.21
CA ALA A 139 5.41 -0.79 -10.60
C ALA A 139 5.61 -2.30 -10.72
N ARG A 140 6.48 -2.87 -9.88
CA ARG A 140 6.74 -4.32 -9.88
C ARG A 140 5.50 -5.14 -9.55
N HIS A 141 4.72 -4.72 -8.56
CA HIS A 141 3.46 -5.40 -8.22
C HIS A 141 2.37 -5.18 -9.27
N LEU A 142 2.28 -3.99 -9.87
CA LEU A 142 1.38 -3.75 -11.00
C LEU A 142 1.66 -4.70 -12.17
N ARG A 143 2.94 -4.99 -12.45
CA ARG A 143 3.34 -5.99 -13.45
C ARG A 143 2.82 -7.40 -13.11
N VAL A 144 2.84 -7.78 -11.84
CA VAL A 144 2.27 -9.08 -11.36
C VAL A 144 0.74 -9.09 -11.45
N PHE A 145 0.10 -7.93 -11.33
CA PHE A 145 -1.35 -7.76 -11.43
C PHE A 145 -1.84 -7.58 -12.89
N ASP A 146 -1.07 -8.02 -13.87
CA ASP A 146 -1.37 -7.96 -15.30
C ASP A 146 -1.51 -6.54 -15.90
N TYR A 147 -0.97 -5.52 -15.23
CA TYR A 147 -0.77 -4.20 -15.84
C TYR A 147 0.52 -4.17 -16.67
N GLU A 148 0.63 -3.15 -17.52
CA GLU A 148 1.81 -2.86 -18.33
C GLU A 148 2.46 -1.55 -17.82
N PRO A 149 3.19 -1.59 -16.70
CA PRO A 149 3.85 -0.42 -16.17
C PRO A 149 5.06 -0.02 -17.05
N THR A 150 5.26 1.28 -17.19
CA THR A 150 6.49 1.88 -17.70
C THR A 150 7.03 2.84 -16.64
N ILE A 151 8.32 2.79 -16.34
CA ILE A 151 8.92 3.62 -15.29
C ILE A 151 9.66 4.81 -15.91
N PHE A 152 9.44 6.02 -15.39
CA PHE A 152 10.34 7.15 -15.60
C PHE A 152 11.06 7.47 -14.29
N TYR A 153 12.38 7.25 -14.25
CA TYR A 153 13.21 7.45 -13.05
C TYR A 153 14.50 8.22 -13.38
N PRO A 154 14.44 9.54 -13.56
CA PRO A 154 15.53 10.33 -14.14
C PRO A 154 16.75 10.49 -13.22
N LYS A 155 16.53 10.52 -11.90
CA LYS A 155 17.59 10.62 -10.91
C LYS A 155 17.56 9.39 -10.02
N ARG A 156 18.26 8.33 -10.45
CA ARG A 156 18.38 7.10 -9.67
C ARG A 156 19.15 7.37 -8.38
N SER A 157 18.66 6.83 -7.26
CA SER A 157 19.33 6.94 -5.97
C SER A 157 20.66 6.20 -5.96
N LEU A 158 21.60 6.68 -5.13
CA LEU A 158 22.84 5.98 -4.81
C LEU A 158 22.67 5.00 -3.63
N ASP A 159 21.52 5.04 -2.96
CA ASP A 159 21.19 4.09 -1.90
C ASP A 159 21.14 2.65 -2.49
N PRO A 160 21.97 1.71 -1.98
CA PRO A 160 21.97 0.32 -2.46
C PRO A 160 20.58 -0.33 -2.43
N LEU A 161 19.77 -0.02 -1.41
CA LEU A 161 18.44 -0.59 -1.23
C LEU A 161 17.48 -0.13 -2.36
N TYR A 162 17.54 1.14 -2.76
CA TYR A 162 16.72 1.65 -3.87
C TYR A 162 17.21 1.15 -5.23
N ARG A 163 18.54 0.94 -5.36
CA ARG A 163 19.11 0.29 -6.54
C ARG A 163 18.64 -1.16 -6.68
N ASP A 164 18.51 -1.89 -5.57
CA ASP A 164 18.01 -3.26 -5.61
C ASP A 164 16.56 -3.32 -6.13
N PHE A 165 15.69 -2.39 -5.74
CA PHE A 165 14.35 -2.27 -6.32
C PHE A 165 14.37 -1.93 -7.81
N THR A 166 15.32 -1.09 -8.25
CA THR A 166 15.50 -0.79 -9.67
C THR A 166 15.88 -2.05 -10.45
N THR A 167 16.85 -2.82 -9.95
CA THR A 167 17.26 -4.09 -10.55
C THR A 167 16.12 -5.10 -10.59
N GLN A 168 15.28 -5.18 -9.55
CA GLN A 168 14.10 -6.05 -9.58
C GLN A 168 13.12 -5.69 -10.70
N CYS A 169 12.84 -4.39 -10.90
CA CYS A 169 11.99 -3.95 -12.01
C CYS A 169 12.60 -4.29 -13.38
N GLU A 170 13.91 -4.07 -13.54
CA GLU A 170 14.65 -4.41 -14.77
C GLU A 170 14.60 -5.94 -15.02
N LYS A 171 14.72 -6.77 -13.97
CA LYS A 171 14.63 -8.23 -14.06
C LYS A 171 13.22 -8.76 -14.29
N MET A 172 12.21 -7.91 -14.18
CA MET A 172 10.82 -8.22 -14.53
C MET A 172 10.41 -7.62 -15.88
N ASP A 173 11.40 -7.21 -16.69
CA ASP A 173 11.23 -6.65 -18.02
C ASP A 173 10.31 -5.42 -18.05
N ILE A 174 10.32 -4.64 -16.97
CA ILE A 174 9.57 -3.37 -16.90
C ILE A 174 10.40 -2.29 -17.62
N PRO A 175 9.86 -1.65 -18.67
CA PRO A 175 10.61 -0.66 -19.43
C PRO A 175 10.87 0.62 -18.62
N PHE A 176 12.07 1.18 -18.77
CA PHE A 176 12.43 2.48 -18.23
C PHE A 176 12.55 3.51 -19.36
N LEU A 177 11.81 4.62 -19.25
CA LEU A 177 11.95 5.75 -20.16
C LEU A 177 13.24 6.52 -19.85
N SER A 178 13.98 6.87 -20.91
CA SER A 178 15.15 7.73 -20.82
C SER A 178 14.77 9.21 -20.63
N TYR A 179 13.60 9.63 -21.10
CA TYR A 179 13.05 10.96 -20.93
C TYR A 179 11.54 10.92 -20.75
N LEU A 180 10.99 11.92 -20.05
CA LEU A 180 9.55 12.14 -20.01
C LEU A 180 9.13 12.92 -21.26
N PRO A 181 8.14 12.47 -22.04
CA PRO A 181 7.66 13.23 -23.19
C PRO A 181 7.20 14.63 -22.77
N THR A 182 7.75 15.66 -23.41
CA THR A 182 7.34 17.06 -23.18
C THR A 182 5.99 17.35 -23.84
N GLU A 183 5.68 16.66 -24.93
CA GLU A 183 4.35 16.66 -25.52
C GLU A 183 3.42 15.79 -24.69
N VAL A 184 2.62 16.45 -23.85
CA VAL A 184 1.69 15.81 -22.91
C VAL A 184 0.69 14.88 -23.59
N GLN A 185 0.34 15.13 -24.86
CA GLN A 185 -0.56 14.25 -25.61
C GLN A 185 0.01 12.85 -25.79
N LEU A 186 1.33 12.70 -25.93
CA LEU A 186 1.96 11.38 -26.00
C LEU A 186 1.74 10.57 -24.71
N ILE A 187 1.75 11.23 -23.56
CA ILE A 187 1.43 10.60 -22.27
C ILE A 187 -0.06 10.26 -22.20
N ASN A 188 -0.92 11.21 -22.57
CA ASN A 188 -2.37 11.03 -22.54
C ASN A 188 -2.82 9.87 -23.42
N ASP A 189 -2.20 9.69 -24.59
CA ASP A 189 -2.59 8.69 -25.58
C ASP A 189 -2.04 7.30 -25.25
N ALA A 190 -0.84 7.24 -24.65
CA ALA A 190 -0.14 5.98 -24.38
C ALA A 190 -0.57 5.29 -23.07
N TYR A 191 -0.99 6.04 -22.05
CA TYR A 191 -1.22 5.50 -20.70
C TYR A 191 -2.67 5.63 -20.23
N ASN A 192 -3.14 4.70 -19.39
CA ASN A 192 -4.45 4.81 -18.73
C ASN A 192 -4.41 5.67 -17.47
N ALA A 193 -3.27 5.66 -16.77
CA ALA A 193 -3.06 6.43 -15.56
C ALA A 193 -1.57 6.74 -15.38
N VAL A 194 -1.30 7.76 -14.56
CA VAL A 194 0.06 8.07 -14.07
C VAL A 194 0.10 7.84 -12.57
N VAL A 195 1.11 7.11 -12.10
CA VAL A 195 1.45 7.01 -10.67
C VAL A 195 2.54 8.03 -10.37
N ASP A 196 2.18 9.01 -9.54
CA ASP A 196 3.07 10.02 -8.99
C ASP A 196 3.75 9.47 -7.72
N ALA A 197 5.03 9.13 -7.86
CA ALA A 197 5.92 8.71 -6.80
C ALA A 197 7.18 9.61 -6.77
N VAL A 198 7.01 10.90 -7.13
CA VAL A 198 8.13 11.83 -7.33
C VAL A 198 8.65 12.40 -6.01
N LEU A 199 7.75 12.87 -5.14
CA LEU A 199 8.07 13.43 -3.82
C LEU A 199 7.10 12.83 -2.80
N GLY A 200 7.59 12.39 -1.65
CA GLY A 200 6.75 11.93 -0.53
C GLY A 200 6.77 12.91 0.64
N ALA A 201 6.27 12.46 1.80
CA ALA A 201 6.27 13.26 3.02
C ALA A 201 7.70 13.62 3.50
N GLU A 202 8.70 12.83 3.12
CA GLU A 202 10.11 13.08 3.44
C GLU A 202 10.70 14.28 2.70
N ALA A 203 10.00 14.81 1.68
CA ALA A 203 10.53 15.90 0.89
C ALA A 203 10.67 17.20 1.71
N GLU A 204 11.74 17.93 1.44
CA GLU A 204 11.99 19.24 2.05
C GLU A 204 11.38 20.38 1.22
N LEU A 205 11.06 21.49 1.90
CA LEU A 205 10.55 22.71 1.27
C LEU A 205 11.52 23.21 0.20
N GLY A 206 11.14 23.05 -1.06
CA GLY A 206 11.92 23.50 -2.23
C GLY A 206 12.51 22.40 -3.11
N GLU A 207 12.41 21.12 -2.75
CA GLU A 207 12.87 20.01 -3.61
C GLU A 207 12.13 19.93 -4.96
N GLY A 208 10.94 20.53 -5.04
CA GLY A 208 10.21 20.76 -6.31
C GLY A 208 10.90 21.72 -7.29
N ARG A 209 12.03 22.34 -6.94
CA ARG A 209 12.77 23.30 -7.80
C ARG A 209 13.92 22.67 -8.60
N GLY A 210 14.24 21.39 -8.38
CA GLY A 210 15.29 20.65 -9.09
C GLY A 210 14.80 19.93 -10.35
N PRO A 211 15.37 18.76 -10.73
CA PRO A 211 14.92 17.97 -11.89
C PRO A 211 13.43 17.58 -11.80
N CYS A 212 12.85 17.57 -10.60
CA CYS A 212 11.43 17.34 -10.38
C CYS A 212 10.56 18.49 -10.91
N ALA A 213 11.06 19.72 -11.03
CA ALA A 213 10.27 20.87 -11.51
C ALA A 213 9.70 20.63 -12.91
N GLY A 214 10.53 20.14 -13.84
CA GLY A 214 10.12 19.82 -15.20
C GLY A 214 9.09 18.69 -15.24
N ILE A 215 9.25 17.68 -14.37
CA ILE A 215 8.29 16.58 -14.23
C ILE A 215 6.92 17.12 -13.80
N LEU A 216 6.89 17.92 -12.73
CA LEU A 216 5.65 18.49 -12.20
C LEU A 216 4.99 19.44 -13.20
N ALA A 217 5.78 20.20 -13.96
CA ALA A 217 5.26 21.05 -15.04
C ALA A 217 4.53 20.21 -16.10
N THR A 218 5.10 19.08 -16.54
CA THR A 218 4.44 18.16 -17.47
C THR A 218 3.20 17.52 -16.85
N LEU A 219 3.31 16.96 -15.63
CA LEU A 219 2.23 16.22 -14.97
C LEU A 219 0.99 17.08 -14.70
N LYS A 220 1.14 18.38 -14.42
CA LYS A 220 0.00 19.31 -14.26
C LYS A 220 -0.91 19.43 -15.48
N HIS A 221 -0.41 19.10 -16.65
CA HIS A 221 -1.15 19.25 -17.91
C HIS A 221 -1.71 17.92 -18.43
N VAL A 222 -1.33 16.80 -17.80
CA VAL A 222 -1.84 15.47 -18.13
C VAL A 222 -3.36 15.43 -17.86
N ARG A 223 -4.10 14.79 -18.77
CA ARG A 223 -5.58 14.68 -18.71
C ARG A 223 -6.07 13.30 -18.30
N ILE A 224 -5.18 12.31 -18.34
CA ILE A 224 -5.47 10.99 -17.78
C ILE A 224 -5.32 11.03 -16.26
N PRO A 225 -5.98 10.12 -15.53
CA PRO A 225 -5.97 10.14 -14.08
C PRO A 225 -4.58 10.02 -13.45
N ILE A 226 -4.33 10.80 -12.40
CA ILE A 226 -3.10 10.74 -11.61
C ILE A 226 -3.36 10.11 -10.24
N VAL A 227 -2.50 9.19 -9.84
CA VAL A 227 -2.46 8.55 -8.52
C VAL A 227 -1.23 9.01 -7.75
N SER A 228 -1.39 9.83 -6.72
CA SER A 228 -0.27 10.23 -5.87
C SER A 228 -0.08 9.25 -4.73
N LEU A 229 1.16 8.77 -4.60
CA LEU A 229 1.58 7.95 -3.48
C LEU A 229 1.99 8.84 -2.32
N ASP A 230 1.34 8.63 -1.18
CA ASP A 230 1.50 9.30 0.09
C ASP A 230 1.06 10.77 0.17
N VAL A 231 1.76 11.64 -0.57
CA VAL A 231 1.54 13.08 -0.65
C VAL A 231 1.62 13.49 -2.13
N PRO A 232 0.69 14.31 -2.65
CA PRO A 232 0.78 14.78 -4.03
C PRO A 232 2.05 15.60 -4.25
N SER A 233 2.83 15.24 -5.27
CA SER A 233 4.12 15.90 -5.47
C SER A 233 3.99 17.40 -5.73
N GLY A 234 4.80 18.18 -5.01
CA GLY A 234 4.75 19.64 -5.01
C GLY A 234 3.75 20.25 -4.02
N TRP A 235 3.10 19.46 -3.18
CA TRP A 235 2.33 19.95 -2.04
C TRP A 235 3.22 20.13 -0.82
N ASP A 236 2.89 21.11 0.01
CA ASP A 236 3.41 21.17 1.37
C ASP A 236 2.67 20.13 2.22
N VAL A 237 3.42 19.34 3.02
CA VAL A 237 2.88 18.21 3.79
C VAL A 237 1.87 18.66 4.86
N GLU A 238 1.99 19.90 5.34
CA GLU A 238 1.11 20.48 6.36
C GLU A 238 0.02 21.35 5.71
N ALA A 239 0.41 22.37 4.96
CA ALA A 239 -0.48 23.40 4.44
C ALA A 239 -1.26 22.95 3.20
N GLY A 240 -0.76 21.96 2.46
CA GLY A 240 -1.29 21.53 1.17
C GLY A 240 -0.80 22.40 0.00
N SER A 241 -1.64 22.55 -1.04
CA SER A 241 -1.21 23.09 -2.33
C SER A 241 -0.79 24.57 -2.29
N SER A 242 0.42 24.84 -2.78
CA SER A 242 0.90 26.14 -3.27
C SER A 242 1.40 26.04 -4.73
N GLY A 243 0.81 25.13 -5.52
CA GLY A 243 1.14 24.92 -6.92
C GLY A 243 1.73 23.55 -7.27
N GLY A 244 1.33 22.47 -6.59
CA GLY A 244 1.67 21.09 -6.96
C GLY A 244 0.73 20.48 -8.02
N ILE A 245 0.80 19.17 -8.23
CA ILE A 245 -0.13 18.45 -9.12
C ILE A 245 -1.51 18.27 -8.46
N SER A 246 -2.54 17.96 -9.25
CA SER A 246 -3.89 17.69 -8.72
C SER A 246 -4.28 16.24 -9.05
N PRO A 247 -4.08 15.29 -8.12
CA PRO A 247 -4.35 13.89 -8.38
C PRO A 247 -5.84 13.55 -8.28
N ASP A 248 -6.25 12.58 -9.09
CA ASP A 248 -7.57 11.95 -9.01
C ASP A 248 -7.65 10.99 -7.82
N VAL A 249 -6.54 10.31 -7.51
CA VAL A 249 -6.47 9.33 -6.44
C VAL A 249 -5.30 9.66 -5.53
N LEU A 250 -5.55 9.69 -4.22
CA LEU A 250 -4.51 9.80 -3.20
C LEU A 250 -4.41 8.47 -2.44
N VAL A 251 -3.21 7.95 -2.26
CA VAL A 251 -2.96 6.76 -1.44
C VAL A 251 -2.08 7.15 -0.25
N SER A 252 -2.68 7.42 0.89
CA SER A 252 -1.94 7.75 2.11
C SER A 252 -1.36 6.51 2.77
N LEU A 253 -0.08 6.54 3.10
CA LEU A 253 0.61 5.45 3.78
C LEU A 253 0.51 5.62 5.30
N MET A 254 0.16 4.52 5.98
CA MET A 254 -0.13 4.40 7.42
C MET A 254 -1.35 5.22 7.86
N ALA A 255 -1.29 6.54 7.72
CA ALA A 255 -2.42 7.43 7.87
C ALA A 255 -2.28 8.68 6.98
N PRO A 256 -3.39 9.39 6.72
CA PRO A 256 -3.37 10.60 5.92
C PRO A 256 -2.51 11.71 6.53
N LYS A 257 -1.72 12.39 5.70
CA LYS A 257 -0.98 13.60 6.11
C LYS A 257 -1.92 14.81 6.17
N GLN A 258 -1.52 15.86 6.90
CA GLN A 258 -2.30 17.11 7.00
C GLN A 258 -2.70 17.71 5.65
N CYS A 259 -1.83 17.64 4.66
CA CYS A 259 -2.10 18.10 3.29
C CYS A 259 -3.33 17.41 2.67
N ALA A 260 -3.66 16.19 3.06
CA ALA A 260 -4.80 15.43 2.53
C ALA A 260 -6.14 16.11 2.85
N ARG A 261 -6.20 17.02 3.83
CA ARG A 261 -7.38 17.87 4.05
C ARG A 261 -7.80 18.68 2.82
N ARG A 262 -6.83 19.01 1.96
CA ARG A 262 -7.03 19.78 0.73
C ARG A 262 -7.27 18.90 -0.49
N PHE A 263 -7.28 17.58 -0.33
CA PHE A 263 -7.51 16.65 -1.43
C PHE A 263 -8.96 16.75 -1.92
N LEU A 264 -9.13 16.97 -3.22
CA LEU A 264 -10.43 17.11 -3.89
C LEU A 264 -10.64 16.08 -5.01
N GLY A 265 -9.76 15.08 -5.09
CA GLY A 265 -9.85 14.02 -6.09
C GLY A 265 -11.01 13.06 -5.81
N ARG A 266 -11.21 12.12 -6.72
CA ARG A 266 -12.35 11.18 -6.71
C ARG A 266 -12.26 10.13 -5.61
N GLN A 267 -11.05 9.69 -5.24
CA GLN A 267 -10.85 8.58 -4.30
C GLN A 267 -9.62 8.81 -3.43
N HIS A 268 -9.76 8.55 -2.14
CA HIS A 268 -8.66 8.59 -1.19
C HIS A 268 -8.57 7.22 -0.51
N PHE A 269 -7.42 6.57 -0.58
CA PHE A 269 -7.16 5.31 0.10
C PHE A 269 -6.20 5.53 1.27
N VAL A 270 -6.37 4.73 2.32
CA VAL A 270 -5.32 4.51 3.34
C VAL A 270 -4.76 3.11 3.16
N ALA A 271 -3.45 3.05 3.04
CA ALA A 271 -2.65 1.85 2.85
C ALA A 271 -1.71 1.65 4.04
N GLY A 272 -1.22 0.41 4.24
CA GLY A 272 -0.25 0.12 5.30
C GLY A 272 -0.86 -0.52 6.55
N ARG A 273 -1.73 -1.52 6.37
CA ARG A 273 -2.28 -2.37 7.43
C ARG A 273 -1.22 -3.30 8.06
N PHE A 274 -0.21 -2.72 8.69
CA PHE A 274 0.86 -3.43 9.38
C PHE A 274 1.35 -2.71 10.65
N VAL A 275 0.89 -1.47 10.88
CA VAL A 275 1.28 -0.71 12.08
C VAL A 275 0.81 -1.46 13.33
N PRO A 276 1.68 -1.80 14.29
CA PRO A 276 1.30 -2.51 15.51
C PRO A 276 0.28 -1.74 16.36
N TYR A 277 -0.59 -2.45 17.07
CA TYR A 277 -1.66 -1.84 17.89
C TYR A 277 -1.12 -0.81 18.90
N ASP A 278 -0.01 -1.09 19.56
CA ASP A 278 0.58 -0.19 20.55
C ASP A 278 1.09 1.11 19.93
N VAL A 279 1.64 1.06 18.71
CA VAL A 279 2.00 2.25 17.92
C VAL A 279 0.75 3.01 17.52
N GLN A 280 -0.27 2.32 16.99
CA GLN A 280 -1.54 2.96 16.63
C GLN A 280 -2.16 3.71 17.81
N LYS A 281 -2.15 3.10 19.00
CA LYS A 281 -2.67 3.68 20.22
C LYS A 281 -1.82 4.86 20.70
N LYS A 282 -0.49 4.74 20.67
CA LYS A 282 0.45 5.77 21.10
C LYS A 282 0.32 7.07 20.31
N PHE A 283 0.14 6.94 18.99
CA PHE A 283 0.00 8.08 18.07
C PHE A 283 -1.47 8.39 17.73
N GLU A 284 -2.43 7.77 18.42
CA GLU A 284 -3.87 7.98 18.21
C GLU A 284 -4.30 7.87 16.74
N LEU A 285 -3.71 6.93 15.99
CA LEU A 285 -3.89 6.81 14.53
C LEU A 285 -5.33 6.50 14.12
N ASN A 286 -6.07 5.81 14.99
CA ASN A 286 -7.46 5.39 14.78
C ASN A 286 -7.75 4.93 13.33
N PRO A 287 -6.99 3.94 12.81
CA PRO A 287 -7.13 3.53 11.43
C PRO A 287 -8.53 2.94 11.20
N PRO A 288 -9.08 3.11 9.99
CA PRO A 288 -10.35 2.50 9.62
C PRO A 288 -10.26 0.97 9.62
N ASP A 289 -11.41 0.31 9.80
CA ASP A 289 -11.50 -1.14 9.70
C ASP A 289 -11.18 -1.61 8.27
N TYR A 290 -10.11 -2.38 8.13
CA TYR A 290 -9.74 -3.01 6.87
C TYR A 290 -10.58 -4.28 6.68
N PRO A 291 -11.38 -4.39 5.59
CA PRO A 291 -12.26 -5.53 5.39
C PRO A 291 -11.46 -6.80 5.08
N GLY A 292 -11.77 -7.91 5.78
CA GLY A 292 -11.14 -9.21 5.53
C GLY A 292 -9.62 -9.14 5.63
N THR A 293 -8.93 -9.52 4.55
CA THR A 293 -7.46 -9.51 4.40
C THR A 293 -6.94 -8.33 3.58
N GLU A 294 -7.76 -7.31 3.34
CA GLU A 294 -7.38 -6.15 2.55
C GLU A 294 -6.26 -5.35 3.23
N CYS A 295 -5.31 -4.85 2.43
CA CYS A 295 -4.19 -4.01 2.89
C CYS A 295 -4.43 -2.51 2.63
N VAL A 296 -5.55 -2.17 1.98
CA VAL A 296 -5.99 -0.82 1.65
C VAL A 296 -7.48 -0.66 1.91
N VAL A 297 -7.90 0.55 2.23
CA VAL A 297 -9.32 0.89 2.44
C VAL A 297 -9.60 2.27 1.87
N ALA A 298 -10.72 2.40 1.18
CA ALA A 298 -11.19 3.67 0.64
C ALA A 298 -11.77 4.52 1.77
N LEU A 299 -11.28 5.74 1.91
CA LEU A 299 -11.85 6.75 2.79
C LEU A 299 -13.10 7.33 2.13
N ARG A 300 -14.15 7.48 2.93
CA ARG A 300 -15.33 8.22 2.51
C ARG A 300 -14.93 9.69 2.44
N ALA A 301 -15.33 10.38 1.36
CA ALA A 301 -15.18 11.82 1.30
C ALA A 301 -15.84 12.45 2.54
N PRO A 302 -15.22 13.46 3.18
CA PRO A 302 -15.93 14.25 4.17
C PRO A 302 -17.17 14.85 3.47
N GLN A 303 -18.36 14.55 4.00
CA GLN A 303 -19.61 15.13 3.53
C GLN A 303 -19.66 16.62 3.88
#